data_AF-A0A534PR88-F1
#
_entry.id   AF-A0A534PR88-F1
#
_cell.length_a   1.000
_cell.length_b   1.000
_cell.length_c   1.000
_cell.angle_alpha   90.00
_cell.angle_beta   90.00
_cell.angle_gamma   90.00
#
_symmetry.space_group_name_H-M   'P 1'
#
loop_
_entity.id
_entity.type
_entity.pdbx_description
1 polymer ?
#
loop_
_entity_poly.entity_id
_entity_poly.type
_entity_poly.pdbx_seq_one_letter_code
_entity_poly.pdbx_strand_id
1 'polypeptide(L)'
;MQIRPSELRPGDVVLVRSPGRLAWATRFFDGAEVDRAALYLGESRVAEGVDGAPMTRSLDECLAGAELSLARRLKEVAPLEPVLQRAAEMLAQGPICPAEGLLALLAISRKLRASPSLRRAQRAALETAAPLLRSTAPMTATQFVWRCYEDALPEPTDVYTVRLNDVRNLEIVAGIPRDAGALRRLGRGVHPESLLAWAAQPMLRPRLSAAAAGESAGDLDAALAQYQGEVRDGAPAAQPGRAEGDALLGSLQRFAAAWSGAAPPLAKGTLPPQLELLFRCASDLCTAGDLLRSEDLFTL
;
A
#
# COMPACT_ATOMS: atom_id res chain seq x y z
N MET A 1 4.35 3.67 23.08
CA MET A 1 3.34 2.85 23.79
C MET A 1 3.62 1.40 23.45
N GLN A 2 3.36 0.46 24.35
CA GLN A 2 3.64 -0.97 24.12
C GLN A 2 2.38 -1.76 24.43
N ILE A 3 2.01 -2.66 23.53
CA ILE A 3 0.83 -3.52 23.69
C ILE A 3 0.99 -4.39 24.93
N ARG A 4 -0.06 -4.49 25.75
CA ARG A 4 -0.14 -5.51 26.81
C ARG A 4 -0.93 -6.71 26.26
N PRO A 5 -0.32 -7.90 26.12
CA PRO A 5 -1.01 -9.07 25.54
C PRO A 5 -2.32 -9.43 26.25
N SER A 6 -2.42 -9.17 27.55
CA SER A 6 -3.63 -9.41 28.35
C SER A 6 -4.82 -8.50 27.98
N GLU A 7 -4.59 -7.40 27.27
CA GLU A 7 -5.64 -6.46 26.85
C GLU A 7 -6.20 -6.79 25.46
N LEU A 8 -5.50 -7.65 24.71
CA LEU A 8 -5.89 -8.06 23.37
C LEU A 8 -7.07 -9.04 23.39
N ARG A 9 -7.92 -8.90 22.38
CA ARG A 9 -9.03 -9.80 22.07
C ARG A 9 -8.98 -10.19 20.60
N PRO A 10 -9.40 -11.42 20.25
CA PRO A 10 -9.50 -11.84 18.87
C PRO A 10 -10.20 -10.78 18.01
N GLY A 11 -9.63 -10.49 16.84
CA GLY A 11 -10.01 -9.44 15.93
C GLY A 11 -9.29 -8.11 16.13
N ASP A 12 -8.64 -7.85 17.27
CA ASP A 12 -7.85 -6.61 17.41
C ASP A 12 -6.78 -6.47 16.32
N VAL A 13 -6.62 -5.26 15.81
CA VAL A 13 -5.60 -4.91 14.81
C VAL A 13 -4.33 -4.50 15.56
N VAL A 14 -3.28 -5.28 15.38
CA VAL A 14 -1.93 -4.98 15.89
C VAL A 14 -1.20 -4.15 14.85
N LEU A 15 -0.74 -2.96 15.22
CA LEU A 15 0.01 -2.04 14.37
C LEU A 15 1.45 -1.93 14.87
N VAL A 16 2.40 -2.03 13.94
CA VAL A 16 3.83 -2.13 14.26
C VAL A 16 4.63 -1.10 13.48
N ARG A 17 5.56 -0.48 14.19
CA ARG A 17 6.66 0.29 13.62
C ARG A 17 7.92 -0.56 13.62
N SER A 18 8.37 -0.95 12.44
CA SER A 18 9.57 -1.76 12.27
C SER A 18 10.82 -0.88 12.11
N PRO A 19 12.02 -1.35 12.50
CA PRO A 19 13.26 -0.64 12.22
C PRO A 19 13.64 -0.76 10.73
N GLY A 20 14.65 0.01 10.32
CA GLY A 20 15.24 -0.09 8.98
C GLY A 20 14.66 0.86 7.93
N ARG A 21 15.34 0.92 6.77
CA ARG A 21 15.07 1.94 5.74
C ARG A 21 13.77 1.69 4.98
N LEU A 22 13.43 0.44 4.67
CA LEU A 22 12.18 0.09 4.01
C LEU A 22 10.98 0.51 4.87
N ALA A 23 10.99 0.15 6.15
CA ALA A 23 9.96 0.53 7.11
C ALA A 23 9.88 2.06 7.27
N TRP A 24 11.03 2.74 7.38
CA TRP A 24 11.08 4.20 7.38
C TRP A 24 10.44 4.80 6.12
N ALA A 25 10.77 4.31 4.93
CA ALA A 25 10.26 4.84 3.67
C ALA A 25 8.76 4.63 3.53
N THR A 26 8.24 3.45 3.90
CA THR A 26 6.81 3.16 3.94
C THR A 26 6.07 4.14 4.84
N ARG A 27 6.55 4.35 6.08
CA ARG A 27 5.99 5.33 7.01
C ARG A 27 6.05 6.75 6.48
N PHE A 28 7.20 7.13 5.94
CA PHE A 28 7.44 8.48 5.44
C PHE A 28 6.54 8.80 4.24
N PHE A 29 6.40 7.88 3.28
CA PHE A 29 5.52 8.06 2.13
C PHE A 29 4.04 8.02 2.51
N ASP A 30 3.68 7.23 3.52
CA ASP A 30 2.30 7.16 4.02
C ASP A 30 1.92 8.27 5.00
N GLY A 31 2.90 9.05 5.49
CA GLY A 31 2.67 10.05 6.55
C GLY A 31 2.15 9.41 7.84
N ALA A 32 2.67 8.25 8.22
CA ALA A 32 2.19 7.46 9.36
C ALA A 32 3.34 7.04 10.29
N GLU A 33 3.02 6.72 11.54
CA GLU A 33 4.01 6.26 12.53
C GLU A 33 4.24 4.75 12.52
N VAL A 34 3.43 3.99 11.77
CA VAL A 34 3.44 2.53 11.69
C VAL A 34 3.50 2.09 10.22
N ASP A 35 4.14 0.94 9.96
CA ASP A 35 4.33 0.40 8.61
C ASP A 35 3.65 -0.94 8.38
N ARG A 36 3.40 -1.72 9.44
CA ARG A 36 2.78 -3.05 9.35
C ARG A 36 1.53 -3.15 10.18
N ALA A 37 0.66 -4.06 9.76
CA ALA A 37 -0.55 -4.45 10.48
C ALA A 37 -0.67 -5.98 10.52
N ALA A 38 -1.21 -6.49 11.61
CA ALA A 38 -1.56 -7.88 11.81
C ALA A 38 -2.95 -7.98 12.49
N LEU A 39 -3.68 -9.06 12.25
CA LEU A 39 -4.94 -9.35 12.93
C LEU A 39 -4.66 -10.31 14.09
N TYR A 40 -5.01 -9.94 15.32
CA TYR A 40 -4.88 -10.82 16.47
C TYR A 40 -5.96 -11.91 16.43
N LEU A 41 -5.56 -13.16 16.54
CA LEU A 41 -6.45 -14.32 16.43
C LEU A 41 -6.89 -14.87 17.80
N GLY A 42 -6.31 -14.37 18.89
CA GLY A 42 -6.40 -14.99 20.21
C GLY A 42 -5.18 -15.85 20.52
N GLU A 43 -5.07 -16.29 21.77
CA GLU A 43 -4.06 -17.26 22.22
C GLU A 43 -2.62 -16.89 21.84
N SER A 44 -2.28 -15.59 21.90
CA SER A 44 -0.95 -15.08 21.51
C SER A 44 -0.58 -15.35 20.04
N ARG A 45 -1.56 -15.42 19.14
CA ARG A 45 -1.35 -15.61 17.70
C ARG A 45 -1.86 -14.43 16.89
N VAL A 46 -1.22 -14.16 15.76
CA VAL A 46 -1.63 -13.14 14.79
C VAL A 46 -1.61 -13.70 13.37
N ALA A 47 -2.52 -13.21 12.52
CA ALA A 47 -2.44 -13.36 11.07
C ALA A 47 -1.81 -12.11 10.45
N GLU A 48 -0.75 -12.28 9.68
CA GLU A 48 -0.11 -11.20 8.91
C GLU A 48 0.45 -11.71 7.58
N GLY A 49 0.78 -10.78 6.69
CA GLY A 49 1.54 -11.07 5.48
C GLY A 49 3.04 -11.02 5.74
N VAL A 50 3.76 -12.11 5.48
CA VAL A 50 5.22 -12.21 5.62
C VAL A 50 5.78 -12.91 4.38
N ASP A 51 6.88 -12.41 3.85
CA ASP A 51 7.60 -12.99 2.69
C ASP A 51 6.69 -13.31 1.49
N GLY A 52 5.66 -12.49 1.29
CA GLY A 52 4.72 -12.62 0.18
C GLY A 52 3.62 -13.68 0.37
N ALA A 53 3.37 -14.14 1.59
CA ALA A 53 2.27 -15.05 1.91
C ALA A 53 1.52 -14.64 3.18
N PRO A 54 0.19 -14.84 3.25
CA PRO A 54 -0.52 -14.76 4.52
C PRO A 54 -0.10 -15.93 5.39
N MET A 55 0.23 -15.67 6.65
CA MET A 55 0.60 -16.71 7.61
C MET A 55 0.15 -16.39 9.02
N THR A 56 0.08 -17.43 9.84
CA THR A 56 -0.07 -17.27 11.28
C THR A 56 1.26 -17.41 11.97
N ARG A 57 1.52 -16.52 12.94
CA ARG A 57 2.70 -16.57 13.81
C ARG A 57 2.34 -16.19 15.24
N SER A 58 3.29 -16.31 16.16
CA SER A 58 3.11 -15.82 17.52
C SER A 58 3.12 -14.29 17.59
N LEU A 59 2.44 -13.73 18.57
CA LEU A 59 2.46 -12.29 18.85
C LEU A 59 3.88 -11.80 19.14
N ASP A 60 4.67 -12.57 19.90
CA ASP A 60 6.05 -12.22 20.24
C ASP A 60 6.93 -12.10 18.99
N GLU A 61 6.80 -13.03 18.05
CA GLU A 61 7.52 -12.97 16.77
C GLU A 61 7.09 -11.79 15.90
N CYS A 62 5.79 -11.43 15.91
CA CYS A 62 5.29 -10.26 15.19
C CYS A 62 5.86 -8.95 15.77
N LEU A 63 6.03 -8.90 17.09
CA LEU A 63 6.53 -7.74 17.83
C LEU A 63 8.06 -7.70 17.96
N ALA A 64 8.76 -8.76 17.56
CA ALA A 64 10.20 -8.87 17.69
C ALA A 64 10.93 -7.72 16.97
N GLY A 65 11.72 -6.96 17.73
CA GLY A 65 12.49 -5.84 17.21
C GLY A 65 11.67 -4.59 16.85
N ALA A 66 10.37 -4.55 17.15
CA ALA A 66 9.53 -3.38 16.90
C ALA A 66 10.00 -2.15 17.70
N GLU A 67 10.08 -0.99 17.04
CA GLU A 67 10.36 0.30 17.70
C GLU A 67 9.12 0.84 18.44
N LEU A 68 7.93 0.49 17.94
CA LEU A 68 6.63 0.85 18.51
C LEU A 68 5.62 -0.24 18.15
N SER A 69 4.74 -0.55 19.09
CA SER A 69 3.57 -1.40 18.86
C SER A 69 2.34 -0.84 19.55
N LEU A 70 1.19 -0.91 18.90
CA LEU A 70 -0.10 -0.53 19.47
C LEU A 70 -1.21 -1.40 18.93
N ALA A 71 -2.32 -1.48 19.66
CA ALA A 71 -3.47 -2.26 19.25
C ALA A 71 -4.69 -1.34 19.04
N ARG A 72 -5.48 -1.68 18.03
CA ARG A 72 -6.70 -0.99 17.64
C ARG A 72 -7.86 -1.97 17.65
N ARG A 73 -8.97 -1.61 18.28
CA ARG A 73 -10.18 -2.44 18.37
C ARG A 73 -11.35 -1.76 17.68
N LEU A 74 -12.18 -2.54 16.99
CA LEU A 74 -13.44 -2.06 16.43
C LEU A 74 -14.33 -1.48 17.54
N LYS A 75 -14.84 -0.25 17.33
CA LYS A 75 -15.72 0.41 18.29
C LYS A 75 -17.09 -0.23 18.37
N GLU A 76 -17.59 -0.70 17.24
CA GLU A 76 -18.87 -1.39 17.17
C GLU A 76 -18.80 -2.70 17.95
N VAL A 77 -19.79 -2.92 18.81
CA VAL A 77 -19.82 -4.11 19.67
C VAL A 77 -20.57 -5.22 18.92
N ALA A 78 -19.81 -6.00 18.15
CA ALA A 78 -20.31 -7.15 17.41
C ALA A 78 -19.45 -8.41 17.69
N PRO A 79 -20.02 -9.62 17.58
CA PRO A 79 -19.25 -10.87 17.63
C PRO A 79 -18.21 -10.91 16.49
N LEU A 80 -16.92 -11.16 16.77
CA LEU A 80 -15.85 -11.06 15.77
C LEU A 80 -15.59 -12.37 15.00
N GLU A 81 -16.40 -13.40 15.23
CA GLU A 81 -16.30 -14.70 14.53
C GLU A 81 -16.31 -14.56 13.00
N PRO A 82 -17.15 -13.71 12.36
CA PRO A 82 -17.13 -13.54 10.91
C PRO A 82 -15.78 -12.99 10.39
N VAL A 83 -15.18 -12.04 11.12
CA VAL A 83 -13.86 -11.47 10.77
C VAL A 83 -12.76 -12.54 10.89
N LEU A 84 -12.82 -13.36 11.95
CA LEU A 84 -11.85 -14.45 12.18
C LEU A 84 -12.00 -15.58 11.17
N GLN A 85 -13.24 -15.93 10.80
CA GLN A 85 -13.50 -16.90 9.73
C GLN A 85 -12.93 -16.40 8.41
N ARG A 86 -13.16 -15.12 8.09
CA ARG A 86 -12.62 -14.53 6.86
C ARG A 86 -11.10 -14.54 6.83
N ALA A 87 -10.46 -14.25 7.97
CA ALA A 87 -9.01 -14.37 8.10
C ALA A 87 -8.52 -15.81 7.85
N ALA A 88 -9.21 -16.82 8.39
CA ALA A 88 -8.88 -18.22 8.16
C ALA A 88 -9.01 -18.63 6.67
N GLU A 89 -10.07 -18.17 6.00
CA GLU A 89 -10.26 -18.38 4.55
C GLU A 89 -9.15 -17.71 3.74
N MET A 90 -8.79 -16.47 4.07
CA MET A 90 -7.76 -15.70 3.35
C MET A 90 -6.34 -16.22 3.62
N LEU A 91 -6.08 -16.80 4.80
CA LEU A 91 -4.83 -17.53 5.09
C LEU A 91 -4.63 -18.74 4.18
N ALA A 92 -5.71 -19.33 3.68
CA ALA A 92 -5.66 -20.42 2.70
C ALA A 92 -5.55 -19.91 1.24
N GLN A 93 -5.64 -18.60 1.02
CA GLN A 93 -5.59 -18.00 -0.32
C GLN A 93 -4.18 -17.57 -0.75
N GLY A 94 -4.08 -17.17 -2.01
CA GLY A 94 -2.82 -16.93 -2.74
C GLY A 94 -1.91 -15.82 -2.17
N PRO A 95 -0.82 -15.53 -2.89
CA PRO A 95 0.28 -14.74 -2.35
C PRO A 95 -0.11 -13.29 -2.04
N ILE A 96 0.49 -12.77 -0.99
CA ILE A 96 0.46 -11.37 -0.60
C ILE A 96 1.58 -10.61 -1.33
N CYS A 97 1.33 -9.35 -1.63
CA CYS A 97 2.33 -8.42 -2.12
C CYS A 97 3.37 -8.17 -1.02
N PRO A 98 4.68 -8.37 -1.31
CA PRO A 98 5.73 -8.11 -0.33
C PRO A 98 5.84 -6.61 -0.01
N ALA A 99 6.59 -6.27 1.03
CA ALA A 99 6.70 -4.91 1.56
C ALA A 99 7.21 -3.90 0.50
N GLU A 100 8.08 -4.33 -0.40
CA GLU A 100 8.59 -3.54 -1.52
C GLU A 100 7.47 -3.13 -2.47
N GLY A 101 6.46 -3.99 -2.67
CA GLY A 101 5.31 -3.67 -3.50
C GLY A 101 4.38 -2.64 -2.85
N LEU A 102 4.19 -2.70 -1.53
CA LEU A 102 3.52 -1.63 -0.79
C LEU A 102 4.29 -0.30 -0.92
N LEU A 103 5.62 -0.33 -0.73
CA LEU A 103 6.46 0.85 -0.91
C LEU A 103 6.31 1.41 -2.33
N ALA A 104 6.35 0.56 -3.36
CA ALA A 104 6.19 0.97 -4.75
C ALA A 104 4.84 1.65 -5.00
N LEU A 105 3.73 1.10 -4.46
CA LEU A 105 2.41 1.74 -4.56
C LEU A 105 2.36 3.10 -3.88
N LEU A 106 2.95 3.23 -2.69
CA LEU A 106 3.04 4.51 -1.98
C LEU A 106 3.88 5.52 -2.76
N ALA A 107 5.02 5.06 -3.29
CA ALA A 107 5.97 5.86 -4.05
C ALA A 107 5.33 6.46 -5.31
N ILE A 108 4.34 5.79 -5.91
CA ILE A 108 3.66 6.28 -7.12
C ILE A 108 2.35 7.01 -6.84
N SER A 109 1.68 6.76 -5.71
CA SER A 109 0.32 7.26 -5.44
C SER A 109 0.26 8.47 -4.50
N ARG A 110 1.31 8.71 -3.71
CA ARG A 110 1.35 9.80 -2.72
C ARG A 110 2.00 11.07 -3.28
N LYS A 111 1.70 12.22 -2.65
CA LYS A 111 2.41 13.48 -2.91
C LYS A 111 3.76 13.45 -2.21
N LEU A 112 4.82 13.34 -2.99
CA LEU A 112 6.19 13.34 -2.48
C LEU A 112 6.93 14.53 -3.06
N ARG A 113 7.77 15.18 -2.24
CA ARG A 113 8.53 16.35 -2.66
C ARG A 113 9.54 15.93 -3.73
N ALA A 114 9.39 16.45 -4.95
CA ALA A 114 10.22 16.06 -6.07
C ALA A 114 11.70 16.41 -5.86
N SER A 115 12.56 15.41 -6.02
CA SER A 115 14.02 15.53 -6.03
C SER A 115 14.69 14.39 -6.80
N PRO A 116 15.97 14.51 -7.20
CA PRO A 116 16.67 13.46 -7.93
C PRO A 116 16.81 12.17 -7.12
N SER A 117 17.10 12.28 -5.82
CA SER A 117 17.21 11.09 -4.95
C SER A 117 15.84 10.42 -4.73
N LEU A 118 14.74 11.19 -4.64
CA LEU A 118 13.39 10.62 -4.65
C LEU A 118 13.14 9.84 -5.94
N ARG A 119 13.49 10.39 -7.10
CA ARG A 119 13.27 9.69 -8.39
C ARG A 119 14.04 8.38 -8.44
N ARG A 120 15.29 8.39 -7.97
CA ARG A 120 16.10 7.16 -7.85
C ARG A 120 15.45 6.15 -6.91
N ALA A 121 14.96 6.58 -5.74
CA ALA A 121 14.24 5.74 -4.80
C ALA A 121 12.93 5.17 -5.38
N GLN A 122 12.13 6.00 -6.07
CA GLN A 122 10.92 5.57 -6.76
C GLN A 122 11.23 4.51 -7.82
N ARG A 123 12.25 4.74 -8.65
CA ARG A 123 12.68 3.76 -9.66
C ARG A 123 13.14 2.46 -9.03
N ALA A 124 14.01 2.53 -8.01
CA ALA A 124 14.52 1.36 -7.32
C ALA A 124 13.40 0.55 -6.66
N ALA A 125 12.40 1.23 -6.05
CA ALA A 125 11.24 0.56 -5.45
C ALA A 125 10.41 -0.16 -6.52
N LEU A 126 10.12 0.50 -7.65
CA LEU A 126 9.37 -0.10 -8.76
C LEU A 126 10.11 -1.30 -9.39
N GLU A 127 11.40 -1.16 -9.64
CA GLU A 127 12.23 -2.21 -10.25
C GLU A 127 12.48 -3.39 -9.30
N THR A 128 12.59 -3.15 -7.99
CA THR A 128 12.72 -4.20 -6.97
C THR A 128 11.40 -4.94 -6.77
N ALA A 129 10.27 -4.22 -6.74
CA ALA A 129 8.97 -4.81 -6.49
C ALA A 129 8.45 -5.62 -7.68
N ALA A 130 8.65 -5.15 -8.92
CA ALA A 130 8.12 -5.78 -10.12
C ALA A 130 8.39 -7.31 -10.23
N PRO A 131 9.62 -7.82 -10.08
CA PRO A 131 9.89 -9.26 -10.16
C PRO A 131 9.32 -10.07 -8.98
N LEU A 132 8.92 -9.41 -7.89
CA LEU A 132 8.37 -10.09 -6.71
C LEU A 132 6.85 -10.29 -6.80
N LEU A 133 6.17 -9.70 -7.77
CA LEU A 133 4.73 -9.86 -7.97
C LEU A 133 4.46 -11.21 -8.63
N ARG A 134 3.89 -12.14 -7.87
CA ARG A 134 3.66 -13.55 -8.29
C ARG A 134 2.22 -13.88 -8.64
N SER A 135 1.29 -12.92 -8.53
CA SER A 135 -0.13 -13.12 -8.80
C SER A 135 -0.75 -11.93 -9.53
N THR A 136 -1.88 -12.19 -10.17
CA THR A 136 -2.77 -11.15 -10.67
C THR A 136 -3.46 -10.47 -9.49
N ALA A 137 -3.33 -9.14 -9.39
CA ALA A 137 -3.89 -8.33 -8.29
C ALA A 137 -3.37 -8.73 -6.89
N PRO A 138 -2.05 -8.60 -6.64
CA PRO A 138 -1.46 -8.94 -5.35
C PRO A 138 -1.97 -8.01 -4.25
N MET A 139 -2.32 -8.60 -3.10
CA MET A 139 -2.88 -7.87 -1.94
C MET A 139 -1.78 -7.57 -0.92
N THR A 140 -1.66 -6.36 -0.40
CA THR A 140 -0.66 -6.04 0.64
C THR A 140 -1.02 -6.67 1.99
N ALA A 141 -0.04 -6.82 2.89
CA ALA A 141 -0.27 -7.35 4.24
C ALA A 141 -1.33 -6.55 5.03
N THR A 142 -1.31 -5.23 4.92
CA THR A 142 -2.33 -4.40 5.58
C THR A 142 -3.69 -4.53 4.92
N GLN A 143 -3.73 -4.66 3.60
CA GLN A 143 -4.97 -4.88 2.88
C GLN A 143 -5.59 -6.24 3.21
N PHE A 144 -4.78 -7.26 3.50
CA PHE A 144 -5.27 -8.52 4.08
C PHE A 144 -6.04 -8.28 5.38
N VAL A 145 -5.47 -7.54 6.33
CA VAL A 145 -6.13 -7.26 7.62
C VAL A 145 -7.43 -6.49 7.41
N TRP A 146 -7.41 -5.43 6.59
CA TRP A 146 -8.61 -4.65 6.31
C TRP A 146 -9.70 -5.46 5.61
N ARG A 147 -9.34 -6.35 4.66
CA ARG A 147 -10.31 -7.22 3.98
C ARG A 147 -10.89 -8.31 4.88
N CYS A 148 -10.22 -8.70 5.96
CA CYS A 148 -10.84 -9.57 6.96
C CYS A 148 -12.08 -8.92 7.58
N TYR A 149 -12.07 -7.59 7.72
CA TYR A 149 -13.21 -6.80 8.19
C TYR A 149 -14.21 -6.49 7.06
N GLU A 150 -13.73 -5.98 5.94
CA GLU A 150 -14.59 -5.54 4.82
C GLU A 150 -15.37 -6.68 4.18
N ASP A 151 -14.76 -7.87 4.08
CA ASP A 151 -15.38 -9.04 3.46
C ASP A 151 -15.97 -10.01 4.50
N ALA A 152 -16.14 -9.57 5.75
CA ALA A 152 -16.63 -10.43 6.84
C ALA A 152 -18.08 -10.88 6.61
N LEU A 153 -18.89 -10.04 5.95
CA LEU A 153 -20.27 -10.31 5.56
C LEU A 153 -20.47 -9.97 4.07
N PRO A 154 -21.52 -10.50 3.41
CA PRO A 154 -21.75 -10.26 1.99
C PRO A 154 -22.25 -8.83 1.68
N GLU A 155 -22.80 -8.13 2.67
CA GLU A 155 -23.27 -6.76 2.51
C GLU A 155 -22.10 -5.79 2.25
N PRO A 156 -22.23 -4.82 1.32
CA PRO A 156 -21.17 -3.83 1.06
C PRO A 156 -20.86 -2.89 2.24
N THR A 157 -21.73 -2.85 3.25
CA THR A 157 -21.47 -2.16 4.50
C THR A 157 -22.29 -2.82 5.59
N ASP A 158 -21.65 -3.13 6.69
CA ASP A 158 -22.19 -3.80 7.86
C ASP A 158 -21.50 -3.30 9.14
N VAL A 159 -21.68 -4.03 10.24
CA VAL A 159 -21.14 -3.70 11.57
C VAL A 159 -19.61 -3.84 11.67
N TYR A 160 -18.96 -4.57 10.78
CA TYR A 160 -17.51 -4.78 10.71
C TYR A 160 -16.80 -3.82 9.75
N THR A 161 -17.54 -3.02 8.99
CA THR A 161 -16.95 -2.10 8.03
C THR A 161 -16.01 -1.10 8.73
N VAL A 162 -14.72 -1.21 8.43
CA VAL A 162 -13.68 -0.26 8.88
C VAL A 162 -13.49 0.79 7.80
N ARG A 163 -14.04 1.99 8.02
CA ARG A 163 -13.84 3.12 7.12
C ARG A 163 -12.43 3.62 7.28
N LEU A 164 -11.70 3.56 6.18
CA LEU A 164 -10.41 4.20 6.07
C LEU A 164 -10.67 5.70 5.91
N ASN A 165 -10.02 6.51 6.76
CA ASN A 165 -10.33 7.93 6.84
C ASN A 165 -10.24 8.61 5.48
N ASP A 166 -11.15 9.56 5.32
CA ASP A 166 -11.31 10.37 4.14
C ASP A 166 -10.05 11.23 3.98
N VAL A 167 -9.10 10.82 3.13
CA VAL A 167 -8.12 11.77 2.60
C VAL A 167 -8.91 12.66 1.65
N ARG A 168 -9.66 13.60 2.24
CA ARG A 168 -10.28 14.72 1.55
C ARG A 168 -9.18 15.33 0.69
N ASN A 169 -9.42 15.46 -0.62
CA ASN A 169 -8.53 15.97 -1.69
C ASN A 169 -7.98 14.96 -2.70
N LEU A 170 -8.46 13.72 -2.74
CA LEU A 170 -8.18 12.83 -3.88
C LEU A 170 -9.25 13.02 -4.96
N GLU A 171 -9.14 14.13 -5.69
CA GLU A 171 -9.94 14.35 -6.91
C GLU A 171 -9.70 13.22 -7.91
N ILE A 172 -10.76 12.87 -8.64
CA ILE A 172 -10.71 11.87 -9.72
C ILE A 172 -9.78 12.38 -10.82
N VAL A 173 -8.50 12.02 -10.75
CA VAL A 173 -7.59 12.20 -11.87
C VAL A 173 -7.81 11.05 -12.86
N ALA A 174 -8.04 11.40 -14.12
CA ALA A 174 -8.07 10.54 -15.30
C ALA A 174 -9.42 9.99 -15.81
N GLY A 175 -10.58 10.48 -15.33
CA GLY A 175 -11.87 10.18 -15.97
C GLY A 175 -12.23 8.69 -16.03
N ILE A 176 -11.72 7.89 -15.09
CA ILE A 176 -12.02 6.45 -14.97
C ILE A 176 -13.43 6.30 -14.35
N PRO A 177 -14.37 5.61 -15.02
CA PRO A 177 -15.73 5.40 -14.50
C PRO A 177 -15.75 4.65 -13.16
N ARG A 178 -16.75 4.97 -12.32
CA ARG A 178 -16.96 4.46 -10.95
C ARG A 178 -17.40 3.00 -10.83
N ASP A 179 -17.49 2.25 -11.92
CA ASP A 179 -18.22 0.99 -11.92
C ASP A 179 -17.33 -0.22 -11.57
N ALA A 180 -17.25 -0.48 -10.26
CA ALA A 180 -17.17 -1.80 -9.61
C ALA A 180 -17.32 -1.76 -8.06
N GLY A 181 -17.90 -0.70 -7.47
CA GLY A 181 -18.09 -0.62 -6.00
C GLY A 181 -18.71 0.69 -5.51
N ALA A 182 -19.67 1.21 -6.28
CA ALA A 182 -20.24 2.54 -6.12
C ALA A 182 -21.20 2.61 -4.93
N LEU A 183 -20.74 3.16 -3.80
CA LEU A 183 -21.51 4.12 -2.99
C LEU A 183 -20.74 4.76 -1.82
N ARG A 184 -19.52 4.32 -1.46
CA ARG A 184 -18.80 4.89 -0.28
C ARG A 184 -17.30 5.19 -0.44
N ARG A 185 -16.77 5.19 -1.66
CA ARG A 185 -15.36 5.56 -1.92
C ARG A 185 -15.15 7.08 -2.00
N LEU A 186 -15.52 7.81 -0.96
CA LEU A 186 -15.12 9.21 -0.79
C LEU A 186 -13.93 9.20 0.19
N GLY A 187 -12.73 9.54 -0.32
CA GLY A 187 -11.50 9.60 0.49
C GLY A 187 -10.35 8.67 0.13
N ARG A 188 -10.52 7.93 -0.96
CA ARG A 188 -9.57 6.95 -1.51
C ARG A 188 -9.06 7.45 -2.85
N GLY A 189 -7.78 7.28 -3.15
CA GLY A 189 -7.28 7.73 -4.44
C GLY A 189 -5.77 7.95 -4.59
N VAL A 190 -5.45 8.29 -5.82
CA VAL A 190 -4.12 8.66 -6.26
C VAL A 190 -4.02 10.17 -6.15
N HIS A 191 -3.00 10.68 -5.44
CA HIS A 191 -2.84 12.11 -5.25
C HIS A 191 -2.65 12.80 -6.61
N PRO A 192 -3.28 13.96 -6.90
CA PRO A 192 -3.22 14.59 -8.22
C PRO A 192 -1.81 15.02 -8.65
N GLU A 193 -0.95 15.31 -7.68
CA GLU A 193 0.48 15.60 -7.89
C GLU A 193 1.39 14.36 -7.75
N SER A 194 0.82 13.15 -7.67
CA SER A 194 1.61 11.92 -7.59
C SER A 194 2.26 11.58 -8.94
N LEU A 195 3.25 10.67 -8.91
CA LEU A 195 3.87 10.14 -10.11
C LEU A 195 2.85 9.42 -11.01
N LEU A 196 1.92 8.68 -10.42
CA LEU A 196 0.88 7.97 -11.15
C LEU A 196 -0.06 8.95 -11.86
N ALA A 197 -0.51 10.01 -11.17
CA ALA A 197 -1.30 11.09 -11.77
C ALA A 197 -0.56 11.85 -12.89
N TRP A 198 0.74 12.12 -12.69
CA TRP A 198 1.60 12.71 -13.72
C TRP A 198 1.66 11.81 -14.96
N ALA A 199 1.93 10.51 -14.81
CA ALA A 199 1.99 9.56 -15.92
C ALA A 199 0.66 9.47 -16.71
N ALA A 200 -0.49 9.71 -16.05
CA ALA A 200 -1.80 9.71 -16.70
C ALA A 200 -2.12 10.95 -17.54
N GLN A 201 -1.31 12.02 -17.47
CA GLN A 201 -1.56 13.26 -18.21
C GLN A 201 -1.52 13.02 -19.73
N PRO A 202 -2.45 13.60 -20.52
CA PRO A 202 -2.52 13.39 -21.97
C PRO A 202 -1.19 13.61 -22.71
N MET A 203 -0.41 14.60 -22.29
CA MET A 203 0.89 14.93 -22.92
C MET A 203 1.99 13.90 -22.63
N LEU A 204 1.84 13.06 -21.61
CA LEU A 204 2.83 12.04 -21.21
C LEU A 204 2.46 10.64 -21.68
N ARG A 205 1.19 10.39 -22.02
CA ARG A 205 0.72 9.09 -22.53
C ARG A 205 1.51 8.58 -23.75
N PRO A 206 1.84 9.41 -24.77
CA PRO A 206 2.65 8.93 -25.89
C PRO A 206 4.07 8.51 -25.49
N ARG A 207 4.60 9.07 -24.41
CA ARG A 207 5.93 8.75 -23.88
C ARG A 207 5.93 7.46 -23.08
N LEU A 208 4.84 7.14 -22.38
CA LEU A 208 4.70 5.86 -21.68
C LEU A 208 4.89 4.66 -22.61
N SER A 209 4.37 4.71 -23.84
CA SER A 209 4.54 3.61 -24.81
C SER A 209 5.91 3.57 -25.47
N ALA A 210 6.66 4.68 -25.46
CA ALA A 210 7.97 4.81 -26.09
C ALA A 210 9.14 4.76 -25.08
N ALA A 211 8.85 4.74 -23.78
CA ALA A 211 9.86 4.77 -22.73
C ALA A 211 10.69 3.48 -22.79
N ALA A 212 11.94 3.60 -23.22
CA ALA A 212 12.89 2.50 -23.23
C ALA A 212 13.26 2.10 -21.80
N ALA A 213 13.75 0.86 -21.64
CA ALA A 213 14.44 0.48 -20.42
C ALA A 213 15.70 1.35 -20.28
N GLY A 214 15.68 2.29 -19.32
CA GLY A 214 16.89 3.00 -18.91
C GLY A 214 17.85 2.09 -18.14
N GLU A 215 19.03 2.59 -17.81
CA GLU A 215 19.96 1.93 -16.89
C GLU A 215 19.26 1.54 -15.59
N SER A 216 19.62 0.39 -15.01
CA SER A 216 19.05 -0.08 -13.74
C SER A 216 19.08 1.03 -12.68
N ALA A 217 18.01 1.14 -11.90
CA ALA A 217 17.91 2.11 -10.80
C ALA A 217 18.94 1.87 -9.68
N GLY A 218 19.60 0.70 -9.69
CA GLY A 218 20.55 0.28 -8.68
C GLY A 218 19.86 -0.34 -7.45
N ASP A 219 20.61 -0.41 -6.35
CA ASP A 219 20.18 -1.01 -5.10
C ASP A 219 19.14 -0.13 -4.37
N LEU A 220 18.05 -0.76 -3.90
CA LEU A 220 16.96 -0.08 -3.20
C LEU A 220 17.41 0.53 -1.88
N ASP A 221 18.19 -0.19 -1.08
CA ASP A 221 18.62 0.27 0.24
C ASP A 221 19.54 1.50 0.12
N ALA A 222 20.47 1.49 -0.84
CA ALA A 222 21.32 2.62 -1.18
C ALA A 222 20.50 3.84 -1.67
N ALA A 223 19.50 3.63 -2.52
CA ALA A 223 18.63 4.70 -3.00
C ALA A 223 17.79 5.32 -1.87
N LEU A 224 17.25 4.49 -0.97
CA LEU A 224 16.53 4.95 0.21
C LEU A 224 17.45 5.67 1.20
N ALA A 225 18.68 5.20 1.41
CA ALA A 225 19.66 5.85 2.26
C ALA A 225 19.98 7.26 1.77
N GLN A 226 20.20 7.42 0.47
CA GLN A 226 20.46 8.71 -0.14
C GLN A 226 19.27 9.67 0.04
N TYR A 227 18.05 9.20 -0.25
CA TYR A 227 16.85 10.01 -0.10
C TYR A 227 16.57 10.39 1.37
N GLN A 228 16.79 9.47 2.31
CA GLN A 228 16.68 9.74 3.74
C GLN A 228 17.66 10.82 4.20
N GLY A 229 18.90 10.79 3.70
CA GLY A 229 19.88 11.85 3.94
C GLY A 229 19.40 13.20 3.41
N GLU A 230 18.91 13.24 2.18
CA GLU A 230 18.39 14.47 1.55
C GLU A 230 17.22 15.09 2.34
N VAL A 231 16.27 14.25 2.79
CA VAL A 231 15.14 14.69 3.61
C VAL A 231 15.62 15.30 4.93
N ARG A 232 16.59 14.67 5.59
CA ARG A 232 17.17 15.16 6.85
C ARG A 232 17.89 16.48 6.66
N ASP A 233 18.63 16.62 5.56
CA ASP A 233 19.46 17.78 5.27
C ASP A 233 18.63 18.94 4.66
N GLY A 234 17.34 18.72 4.39
CA GLY A 234 16.40 19.75 3.96
C GLY A 234 16.63 20.26 2.54
N ALA A 235 17.23 19.44 1.66
CA ALA A 235 17.62 19.88 0.31
C ALA A 235 16.44 20.48 -0.48
N PRO A 236 16.68 21.46 -1.35
CA PRO A 236 15.63 22.07 -2.16
C PRO A 236 15.00 21.06 -3.13
N ALA A 237 13.73 21.28 -3.47
CA ALA A 237 13.09 20.51 -4.53
C ALA A 237 13.77 20.85 -5.87
N ALA A 238 14.02 19.83 -6.69
CA ALA A 238 14.58 20.01 -8.03
C ALA A 238 13.77 19.24 -9.05
N GLN A 239 13.51 19.87 -10.19
CA GLN A 239 12.85 19.22 -11.30
C GLN A 239 13.81 18.21 -11.95
N PRO A 240 13.35 16.99 -12.26
CA PRO A 240 14.20 15.99 -12.88
C PRO A 240 14.57 16.38 -14.30
N GLY A 241 15.73 15.92 -14.75
CA GLY A 241 16.09 15.98 -16.15
C GLY A 241 15.13 15.16 -17.01
N ARG A 242 14.99 15.50 -18.30
CA ARG A 242 14.09 14.78 -19.22
C ARG A 242 14.36 13.27 -19.26
N ALA A 243 15.63 12.89 -19.34
CA ALA A 243 16.08 11.50 -19.39
C ALA A 243 15.71 10.71 -18.12
N GLU A 244 15.82 11.33 -16.94
CA GLU A 244 15.41 10.72 -15.67
C GLU A 244 13.90 10.50 -15.62
N GLY A 245 13.12 11.46 -16.13
CA GLY A 245 11.67 11.32 -16.27
C GLY A 245 11.27 10.15 -17.18
N ASP A 246 11.94 9.98 -18.32
CA ASP A 246 11.68 8.85 -19.23
C ASP A 246 12.05 7.50 -18.60
N ALA A 247 13.19 7.42 -17.91
CA ALA A 247 13.60 6.21 -17.20
C ALA A 247 12.62 5.82 -16.07
N LEU A 248 12.06 6.81 -15.37
CA LEU A 248 11.04 6.61 -14.36
C LEU A 248 9.72 6.10 -14.96
N LEU A 249 9.28 6.66 -16.08
CA LEU A 249 8.10 6.18 -16.81
C LEU A 249 8.28 4.73 -17.27
N GLY A 250 9.45 4.36 -17.78
CA GLY A 250 9.75 2.97 -18.14
C GLY A 250 9.71 2.02 -16.95
N SER A 251 10.17 2.46 -15.77
CA SER A 251 10.10 1.68 -14.53
C SER A 251 8.65 1.48 -14.07
N LEU A 252 7.83 2.55 -14.13
CA LEU A 252 6.41 2.51 -13.82
C LEU A 252 5.65 1.56 -14.76
N GLN A 253 5.95 1.58 -16.05
CA GLN A 253 5.30 0.71 -17.03
C GLN A 253 5.61 -0.77 -16.77
N ARG A 254 6.88 -1.11 -16.45
CA ARG A 254 7.27 -2.48 -16.07
C ARG A 254 6.54 -2.93 -14.81
N PHE A 255 6.49 -2.07 -13.79
CA PHE A 255 5.76 -2.37 -12.57
C PHE A 255 4.27 -2.55 -12.82
N ALA A 256 3.64 -1.68 -13.62
CA ALA A 256 2.22 -1.81 -13.98
C ALA A 256 1.94 -3.12 -14.71
N ALA A 257 2.81 -3.52 -15.64
CA ALA A 257 2.68 -4.79 -16.36
C ALA A 257 2.81 -5.99 -15.42
N ALA A 258 3.80 -5.99 -14.53
CA ALA A 258 3.98 -7.02 -13.51
C ALA A 258 2.77 -7.10 -12.56
N TRP A 259 2.25 -5.95 -12.12
CA TRP A 259 1.09 -5.84 -11.24
C TRP A 259 -0.19 -6.39 -11.88
N SER A 260 -0.39 -6.10 -13.17
CA SER A 260 -1.55 -6.62 -13.90
C SER A 260 -1.50 -8.12 -14.16
N GLY A 261 -0.31 -8.71 -14.25
CA GLY A 261 -0.15 -10.09 -14.70
C GLY A 261 -0.90 -10.35 -16.01
N ALA A 262 -1.63 -11.47 -16.08
CA ALA A 262 -2.49 -11.85 -17.21
C ALA A 262 -3.95 -11.39 -17.05
N ALA A 263 -4.22 -10.36 -16.24
CA ALA A 263 -5.58 -9.91 -15.95
C ALA A 263 -6.42 -9.69 -17.23
N PRO A 264 -7.74 -9.96 -17.18
CA PRO A 264 -8.61 -9.80 -18.34
C PRO A 264 -8.54 -8.37 -18.87
N PRO A 265 -8.73 -8.18 -20.19
CA PRO A 265 -8.71 -6.85 -20.78
C PRO A 265 -9.76 -5.97 -20.10
N LEU A 266 -9.32 -4.88 -19.48
CA LEU A 266 -10.22 -3.82 -19.05
C LEU A 266 -10.90 -3.20 -20.28
N ALA A 267 -12.13 -2.70 -20.10
CA ALA A 267 -12.82 -1.94 -21.13
C ALA A 267 -11.92 -0.80 -21.65
N LYS A 268 -12.08 -0.40 -22.92
CA LYS A 268 -11.28 0.66 -23.54
C LYS A 268 -11.40 1.98 -22.75
N GLY A 269 -10.47 2.21 -21.83
CA GLY A 269 -10.28 3.46 -21.12
C GLY A 269 -9.34 4.41 -21.86
N THR A 270 -9.14 5.60 -21.28
CA THR A 270 -8.22 6.59 -21.86
C THR A 270 -6.74 6.33 -21.52
N LEU A 271 -6.48 5.41 -20.58
CA LEU A 271 -5.17 4.95 -20.16
C LEU A 271 -4.87 3.54 -20.69
N PRO A 272 -3.59 3.15 -20.83
CA PRO A 272 -3.24 1.75 -21.04
C PRO A 272 -3.86 0.86 -19.94
N PRO A 273 -4.41 -0.33 -20.26
CA PRO A 273 -5.13 -1.17 -19.31
C PRO A 273 -4.34 -1.48 -18.03
N GLN A 274 -3.04 -1.74 -18.14
CA GLN A 274 -2.18 -2.05 -16.98
C GLN A 274 -2.06 -0.85 -16.03
N LEU A 275 -1.98 0.37 -16.60
CA LEU A 275 -1.93 1.59 -15.82
C LEU A 275 -3.28 1.89 -15.17
N GLU A 276 -4.38 1.66 -15.88
CA GLU A 276 -5.73 1.81 -15.31
C GLU A 276 -5.96 0.85 -14.13
N LEU A 277 -5.55 -0.41 -14.25
CA LEU A 277 -5.61 -1.37 -13.14
C LEU A 277 -4.77 -0.90 -11.96
N LEU A 278 -3.55 -0.43 -12.23
CA LEU A 278 -2.67 0.11 -11.20
C LEU A 278 -3.28 1.34 -10.49
N PHE A 279 -3.96 2.22 -11.22
CA PHE A 279 -4.74 3.33 -10.65
C PHE A 279 -5.84 2.85 -9.72
N ARG A 280 -6.62 1.84 -10.14
CA ARG A 280 -7.68 1.26 -9.31
C ARG A 280 -7.10 0.66 -8.02
N CYS A 281 -6.04 -0.13 -8.14
CA CYS A 281 -5.38 -0.75 -6.97
C CYS A 281 -4.76 0.29 -6.03
N ALA A 282 -4.05 1.29 -6.57
CA ALA A 282 -3.49 2.37 -5.78
C ALA A 282 -4.59 3.24 -5.11
N SER A 283 -5.75 3.39 -5.77
CA SER A 283 -6.89 4.10 -5.19
C SER A 283 -7.51 3.34 -4.02
N ASP A 284 -7.58 2.01 -4.10
CA ASP A 284 -8.14 1.15 -3.06
C ASP A 284 -7.08 0.67 -2.04
N LEU A 285 -5.88 1.27 -2.05
CA LEU A 285 -4.79 0.88 -1.17
C LEU A 285 -5.17 1.16 0.30
N CYS A 286 -5.01 0.13 1.14
CA CYS A 286 -5.07 0.26 2.60
C CYS A 286 -3.67 0.17 3.20
N THR A 287 -3.31 1.12 4.05
CA THR A 287 -2.03 1.14 4.76
C THR A 287 -2.19 0.97 6.28
N ALA A 288 -1.09 0.69 6.98
CA ALA A 288 -1.11 0.63 8.44
C ALA A 288 -1.48 2.00 9.05
N GLY A 289 -1.09 3.10 8.40
CA GLY A 289 -1.52 4.45 8.76
C GLY A 289 -3.02 4.67 8.63
N ASP A 290 -3.66 4.07 7.62
CA ASP A 290 -5.12 4.20 7.45
C ASP A 290 -5.87 3.49 8.58
N LEU A 291 -5.42 2.30 8.99
CA LEU A 291 -5.97 1.60 10.16
C LEU A 291 -5.66 2.34 11.48
N LEU A 292 -4.49 2.97 11.60
CA LEU A 292 -4.15 3.81 12.74
C LEU A 292 -5.08 5.02 12.87
N ARG A 293 -5.40 5.66 11.74
CA ARG A 293 -6.20 6.88 11.69
C ARG A 293 -7.71 6.59 11.76
N SER A 294 -8.14 5.40 11.33
CA SER A 294 -9.56 5.04 11.22
C SER A 294 -10.36 5.38 12.48
N GLU A 295 -11.43 6.13 12.30
CA GLU A 295 -12.35 6.50 13.37
C GLU A 295 -13.23 5.34 13.85
N ASP A 296 -13.33 4.25 13.09
CA ASP A 296 -14.11 3.07 13.50
C ASP A 296 -13.34 2.18 14.47
N LEU A 297 -12.03 2.42 14.62
CA LEU A 297 -11.18 1.73 15.57
C LEU A 297 -10.80 2.66 16.74
N PHE A 298 -10.67 2.14 17.95
CA PHE A 298 -10.10 2.87 19.10
C PHE A 298 -8.79 2.24 19.56
N THR A 299 -7.89 3.05 20.11
CA THR A 299 -6.61 2.57 20.66
C THR A 299 -6.79 1.94 22.03
N LEU A 300 -6.17 0.78 22.24
CA LEU A 300 -6.08 0.12 23.54
C LEU A 300 -4.94 0.70 24.38
#